data_AF-A0A8T3LY02-F1
#
_entry.id   AF-A0A8T3LY02-F1
#
_cell.length_a   1.000
_cell.length_b   1.000
_cell.length_c   1.000
_cell.angle_alpha   90.00
_cell.angle_beta   90.00
_cell.angle_gamma   90.00
#
_symmetry.space_group_name_H-M   'P 1'
#
loop_
_entity.id
_entity.type
_entity.pdbx_description
1 polymer ?
#
loop_
_entity_poly.entity_id
_entity_poly.type
_entity_poly.pdbx_seq_one_letter_code
_entity_poly.pdbx_strand_id
1 'polypeptide(L)'
;MIGTRVTSAALVVVGLALVLGPRGVDPAVTLGAERLIRERAAAALVALDELRSTVEPGLESARAAAAAVISGDGAPSEPLEDAAARIADAEEAVAPAREAIRSLASALAAWHPGIPQPAPPVAAGELTSIAAQLRASGRAADTFADIRARGTSLPAVLEQALRALDRGALAEASEHVGKARDDHALVVAWETDLPTLPIWIATMDAMISAVQQIVEATGDGDEAAAIEAADEFGALSDDAGTADRALRIALSEGGSALTAAPLERLATTIGAIEDSRAAVAAIDEEVGQ
;
A
#
# COMPACT_ATOMS: atom_id res chain seq x y z
N MET A 1 -16.48 35.97 54.89
CA MET A 1 -15.26 36.39 54.16
C MET A 1 -14.88 35.24 53.24
N ILE A 2 -15.46 35.10 52.04
CA ILE A 2 -15.22 35.86 50.78
C ILE A 2 -13.73 35.88 50.38
N GLY A 3 -13.43 35.24 49.25
CA GLY A 3 -12.12 35.35 48.61
C GLY A 3 -11.88 34.51 47.34
N THR A 4 -12.88 34.18 46.53
CA THR A 4 -12.70 33.66 45.15
C THR A 4 -12.34 34.81 44.20
N ARG A 5 -11.32 34.64 43.35
CA ARG A 5 -11.10 35.48 42.16
C ARG A 5 -10.87 34.59 40.94
N VAL A 6 -11.93 34.46 40.15
CA VAL A 6 -11.96 33.92 38.79
C VAL A 6 -11.79 35.09 37.82
N THR A 7 -11.11 34.77 36.74
CA THR A 7 -10.83 35.47 35.49
C THR A 7 -11.97 36.31 34.89
N SER A 8 -11.61 37.46 34.31
CA SER A 8 -12.44 38.22 33.36
C SER A 8 -11.55 39.11 32.49
N ALA A 9 -10.88 38.52 31.49
CA ALA A 9 -10.22 39.27 30.40
C ALA A 9 -10.99 38.99 29.11
N ALA A 10 -12.22 39.51 29.02
CA ALA A 10 -13.07 39.43 27.85
C ALA A 10 -13.88 40.72 27.78
N LEU A 11 -13.39 41.74 27.06
CA LEU A 11 -14.14 42.87 26.45
C LEU A 11 -13.18 44.02 26.10
N VAL A 12 -12.63 44.03 24.87
CA VAL A 12 -12.15 45.30 24.25
C VAL A 12 -12.48 45.43 22.75
N VAL A 13 -12.90 44.40 22.00
CA VAL A 13 -12.93 44.53 20.52
C VAL A 13 -14.22 45.12 19.90
N VAL A 14 -15.28 45.43 20.65
CA VAL A 14 -16.55 45.92 20.04
C VAL A 14 -16.62 47.46 19.92
N GLY A 15 -15.58 48.19 20.30
CA GLY A 15 -15.60 49.65 20.44
C GLY A 15 -15.05 50.49 19.27
N LEU A 16 -14.95 49.97 18.04
CA LEU A 16 -14.33 50.73 16.93
C LEU A 16 -15.12 50.67 15.61
N ALA A 17 -16.45 50.65 15.67
CA ALA A 17 -17.30 50.60 14.47
C ALA A 17 -18.14 51.87 14.22
N LEU A 18 -18.00 52.94 15.02
CA LEU A 18 -18.92 54.09 14.96
C LEU A 18 -18.26 55.48 14.76
N VAL A 19 -17.00 55.57 14.34
CA VAL A 19 -16.34 56.86 14.07
C VAL A 19 -15.50 56.87 12.77
N LEU A 20 -15.98 56.25 11.69
CA LEU A 20 -15.36 56.43 10.37
C LEU A 20 -16.43 56.72 9.31
N GLY A 21 -16.38 57.95 8.77
CA GLY A 21 -17.12 58.36 7.58
C GLY A 21 -16.60 57.65 6.31
N PRO A 22 -16.97 58.11 5.10
CA PRO A 22 -16.82 57.36 3.83
C PRO A 22 -15.38 57.34 3.28
N ARG A 23 -14.37 57.18 4.14
CA ARG A 23 -12.95 57.21 3.81
C ARG A 23 -12.31 55.90 4.28
N GLY A 24 -11.80 55.14 3.31
CA GLY A 24 -10.85 54.01 3.34
C GLY A 24 -10.55 53.29 4.66
N VAL A 25 -10.39 51.96 4.56
CA VAL A 25 -9.78 51.14 5.61
C VAL A 25 -8.47 51.79 6.07
N ASP A 26 -8.28 51.94 7.38
CA ASP A 26 -7.05 52.51 7.96
C ASP A 26 -5.83 51.68 7.49
N PRO A 27 -4.82 52.28 6.84
CA PRO A 27 -3.63 51.58 6.37
C PRO A 27 -2.92 50.76 7.45
N ALA A 28 -2.97 51.20 8.71
CA ALA A 28 -2.37 50.46 9.83
C ALA A 28 -3.10 49.14 10.12
N VAL A 29 -4.42 49.09 9.90
CA VAL A 29 -5.25 47.88 10.05
C VAL A 29 -4.95 46.90 8.92
N THR A 30 -4.81 47.40 7.69
CA THR A 30 -4.43 46.57 6.53
C THR A 30 -3.05 45.95 6.71
N LEU A 31 -2.02 46.75 7.05
CA LEU A 31 -0.67 46.25 7.31
C LEU A 31 -0.61 45.25 8.47
N GLY A 32 -1.42 45.45 9.52
CA GLY A 32 -1.53 44.52 10.63
C GLY A 32 -2.15 43.17 10.23
N ALA A 33 -3.18 43.20 9.38
CA ALA A 33 -3.83 41.99 8.86
C ALA A 33 -2.91 41.20 7.91
N GLU A 34 -2.22 41.88 6.98
CA GLU A 34 -1.25 41.26 6.07
C GLU A 34 -0.11 40.59 6.84
N ARG A 35 0.41 41.24 7.88
CA ARG A 35 1.44 40.66 8.75
C ARG A 35 0.93 39.42 9.47
N LEU A 36 -0.29 39.46 10.02
CA LEU A 36 -0.90 38.32 10.68
C LEU A 36 -1.09 37.14 9.71
N ILE A 37 -1.56 37.40 8.49
CA ILE A 37 -1.76 36.36 7.47
C ILE A 37 -0.42 35.70 7.12
N ARG A 38 0.64 36.48 6.87
CA ARG A 38 1.99 35.92 6.61
C ARG A 38 2.53 35.11 7.78
N GLU A 39 2.32 35.56 9.02
CA GLU A 39 2.72 34.79 10.21
C GLU A 39 1.98 33.45 10.28
N ARG A 40 0.68 33.42 9.98
CA ARG A 40 -0.11 32.17 9.95
C ARG A 40 0.24 31.28 8.75
N ALA A 41 0.55 31.86 7.60
CA ALA A 41 1.01 31.14 6.43
C ALA A 41 2.35 30.44 6.69
N ALA A 42 3.32 31.16 7.25
CA ALA A 42 4.60 30.59 7.66
C ALA A 42 4.42 29.44 8.67
N ALA A 43 3.57 29.61 9.70
CA ALA A 43 3.28 28.55 10.66
C ALA A 43 2.60 27.32 10.01
N ALA A 44 1.69 27.54 9.05
CA ALA A 44 1.05 26.47 8.29
C ALA A 44 2.05 25.71 7.40
N LEU A 45 2.96 26.41 6.72
CA LEU A 45 4.02 25.78 5.93
C LEU A 45 4.92 24.89 6.80
N VAL A 46 5.36 25.40 7.96
CA VAL A 46 6.17 24.60 8.91
C VAL A 46 5.42 23.34 9.35
N ALA A 47 4.14 23.45 9.70
CA ALA A 47 3.36 22.29 10.14
C ALA A 47 3.08 21.28 9.01
N LEU A 48 2.91 21.74 7.77
CA LEU A 48 2.77 20.89 6.59
C LEU A 48 4.08 20.17 6.23
N ASP A 49 5.21 20.87 6.33
CA ASP A 49 6.53 20.29 6.10
C ASP A 49 6.86 19.21 7.16
N GLU A 50 6.48 19.43 8.42
CA GLU A 50 6.61 18.43 9.49
C GLU A 50 5.70 17.21 9.27
N LEU A 51 4.44 17.44 8.87
CA LEU A 51 3.54 16.34 8.54
C LEU A 51 4.09 15.50 7.39
N ARG A 52 4.62 16.15 6.34
CA ARG A 52 5.24 15.48 5.21
C ARG A 52 6.47 14.67 5.62
N SER A 53 7.40 15.28 6.35
CA SER A 53 8.64 14.63 6.79
C SER A 53 8.37 13.40 7.67
N THR A 54 7.26 13.41 8.42
CA THR A 54 6.85 12.30 9.29
C THR A 54 6.15 11.18 8.50
N VAL A 55 5.36 11.51 7.46
CA VAL A 55 4.65 10.52 6.62
C VAL A 55 5.58 9.81 5.63
N GLU A 56 6.58 10.50 5.09
CA GLU A 56 7.44 10.01 4.00
C GLU A 56 8.20 8.70 4.35
N PRO A 57 8.79 8.52 5.54
CA PRO A 57 9.37 7.24 5.94
C PRO A 57 8.37 6.07 5.96
N GLY A 58 7.11 6.35 6.29
CA GLY A 58 6.03 5.36 6.26
C GLY A 58 5.67 4.94 4.83
N LEU A 59 5.61 5.90 3.89
CA LEU A 59 5.40 5.62 2.47
C LEU A 59 6.51 4.75 1.89
N GLU A 60 7.78 5.09 2.14
CA GLU A 60 8.90 4.32 1.61
C GLU A 60 8.92 2.90 2.18
N SER A 61 8.66 2.76 3.49
CA SER A 61 8.52 1.45 4.13
C SER A 61 7.37 0.64 3.52
N ALA A 62 6.22 1.28 3.24
CA ALA A 62 5.07 0.60 2.64
C ALA A 62 5.34 0.16 1.20
N ARG A 63 6.06 0.97 0.42
CA ARG A 63 6.51 0.60 -0.94
C ARG A 63 7.48 -0.58 -0.92
N ALA A 64 8.46 -0.56 -0.01
CA ALA A 64 9.39 -1.67 0.16
C ALA A 64 8.67 -2.95 0.59
N ALA A 65 7.73 -2.86 1.53
CA ALA A 65 6.91 -3.99 1.97
C ALA A 65 6.05 -4.56 0.83
N ALA A 66 5.40 -3.70 0.03
CA ALA A 66 4.63 -4.14 -1.13
C ALA A 66 5.52 -4.77 -2.22
N ALA A 67 6.73 -4.24 -2.43
CA ALA A 67 7.71 -4.87 -3.31
C ALA A 67 8.11 -6.26 -2.80
N ALA A 68 8.26 -6.46 -1.49
CA ALA A 68 8.56 -7.77 -0.90
C ALA A 68 7.44 -8.80 -1.12
N VAL A 69 6.17 -8.38 -1.12
CA VAL A 69 5.04 -9.24 -1.51
C VAL A 69 5.24 -9.75 -2.94
N ILE A 70 5.66 -8.88 -3.86
CA ILE A 70 5.82 -9.19 -5.29
C ILE A 70 7.15 -9.89 -5.59
N SER A 71 8.22 -9.68 -4.81
CA SER A 71 9.52 -10.33 -5.03
C SER A 71 9.62 -11.70 -4.36
N GLY A 72 8.90 -11.91 -3.26
CA GLY A 72 8.88 -13.16 -2.51
C GLY A 72 10.16 -13.44 -1.71
N ASP A 73 10.94 -12.41 -1.38
CA ASP A 73 12.22 -12.53 -0.67
C ASP A 73 12.06 -12.80 0.85
N GLY A 74 10.84 -13.04 1.33
CA GLY A 74 10.55 -13.31 2.75
C GLY A 74 9.06 -13.21 3.09
N ALA A 75 8.73 -13.41 4.38
CA ALA A 75 7.38 -13.21 4.89
C ALA A 75 7.04 -11.71 4.92
N PRO A 76 6.00 -11.25 4.20
CA PRO A 76 5.69 -9.82 4.08
C PRO A 76 4.97 -9.20 5.28
N SER A 77 4.44 -9.99 6.23
CA SER A 77 3.67 -9.45 7.36
C SER A 77 4.45 -8.49 8.25
N GLU A 78 5.68 -8.83 8.63
CA GLU A 78 6.53 -7.98 9.49
C GLU A 78 6.87 -6.63 8.81
N PRO A 79 7.36 -6.60 7.55
CA PRO A 79 7.53 -5.34 6.82
C PRO A 79 6.25 -4.49 6.69
N LEU A 80 5.09 -5.13 6.49
CA LEU A 80 3.80 -4.43 6.40
C LEU A 80 3.37 -3.85 7.75
N GLU A 81 3.60 -4.57 8.85
CA GLU A 81 3.33 -4.10 10.21
C GLU A 81 4.22 -2.92 10.58
N ASP A 82 5.52 -3.00 10.26
CA ASP A 82 6.49 -1.91 10.46
C ASP A 82 6.11 -0.66 9.67
N ALA A 83 5.72 -0.82 8.40
CA ALA A 83 5.24 0.28 7.58
C ALA A 83 3.97 0.91 8.17
N ALA A 84 3.02 0.08 8.63
CA ALA A 84 1.79 0.53 9.27
C ALA A 84 2.05 1.26 10.60
N ALA A 85 3.02 0.81 11.40
CA ALA A 85 3.42 1.49 12.63
C ALA A 85 3.91 2.91 12.32
N ARG A 86 4.84 3.06 11.36
CA ARG A 86 5.36 4.37 10.95
C ARG A 86 4.28 5.30 10.41
N ILE A 87 3.34 4.78 9.61
CA ILE A 87 2.21 5.58 9.11
C ILE A 87 1.28 6.01 10.25
N ALA A 88 1.01 5.12 11.21
CA ALA A 88 0.18 5.44 12.37
C ALA A 88 0.84 6.48 13.28
N ASP A 89 2.15 6.41 13.50
CA ASP A 89 2.90 7.39 14.29
C ASP A 89 2.83 8.80 13.68
N ALA A 90 2.77 8.89 12.34
CA ALA A 90 2.61 10.17 11.64
C ALA A 90 1.25 10.85 11.88
N GLU A 91 0.26 10.15 12.44
CA GLU A 91 -1.03 10.75 12.83
C GLU A 91 -0.86 11.89 13.84
N GLU A 92 0.16 11.85 14.71
CA GLU A 92 0.41 12.91 15.70
C GLU A 92 0.64 14.28 15.05
N ALA A 93 1.24 14.31 13.85
CA ALA A 93 1.50 15.54 13.09
C ALA A 93 0.23 16.10 12.37
N VAL A 94 -0.85 15.32 12.26
CA VAL A 94 -2.06 15.73 11.54
C VAL A 94 -2.80 16.84 12.29
N ALA A 95 -2.91 16.76 13.62
CA ALA A 95 -3.64 17.76 14.41
C ALA A 95 -2.99 19.15 14.37
N PRO A 96 -1.66 19.31 14.58
CA PRO A 96 -0.97 20.58 14.40
C PRO A 96 -1.13 21.20 13.00
N ALA A 97 -0.99 20.39 11.93
CA ALA A 97 -1.16 20.87 10.56
C ALA A 97 -2.59 21.39 10.30
N ARG A 98 -3.61 20.65 10.77
CA ARG A 98 -5.02 21.07 10.67
C ARG A 98 -5.30 22.35 11.46
N GLU A 99 -4.70 22.50 12.64
CA GLU A 99 -4.83 23.73 13.43
C GLU A 99 -4.23 24.93 12.71
N ALA A 100 -3.02 24.78 12.18
CA ALA A 100 -2.32 25.85 11.47
C ALA A 100 -3.10 26.31 10.22
N ILE A 101 -3.61 25.37 9.43
CA ILE A 101 -4.47 25.66 8.26
C ILE A 101 -5.76 26.36 8.67
N ARG A 102 -6.43 25.90 9.73
CA ARG A 102 -7.65 26.54 10.23
C ARG A 102 -7.38 27.95 10.74
N SER A 103 -6.25 28.15 11.40
CA SER A 103 -5.83 29.46 11.88
C SER A 103 -5.55 30.42 10.73
N LEU A 104 -4.89 29.97 9.66
CA LEU A 104 -4.69 30.77 8.44
C LEU A 104 -6.03 31.10 7.79
N ALA A 105 -6.90 30.11 7.63
CA ALA A 105 -8.21 30.30 7.03
C ALA A 105 -9.07 31.32 7.81
N SER A 106 -9.01 31.27 9.14
CA SER A 106 -9.71 32.22 10.00
C SER A 106 -9.18 33.66 9.82
N ALA A 107 -7.86 33.83 9.64
CA ALA A 107 -7.26 35.14 9.38
C ALA A 107 -7.66 35.68 7.99
N LEU A 108 -7.65 34.83 6.96
CA LEU A 108 -8.07 35.19 5.61
C LEU A 108 -9.55 35.58 5.55
N ALA A 109 -10.42 34.78 6.16
CA ALA A 109 -11.86 35.06 6.20
C ALA A 109 -12.18 36.38 6.90
N ALA A 110 -11.42 36.74 7.95
CA ALA A 110 -11.58 38.00 8.66
C ALA A 110 -11.10 39.22 7.85
N TRP A 111 -10.06 39.05 7.03
CA TRP A 111 -9.50 40.12 6.21
C TRP A 111 -10.27 40.33 4.90
N HIS A 112 -10.58 39.24 4.18
CA HIS A 112 -11.25 39.29 2.89
C HIS A 112 -12.15 38.06 2.67
N PRO A 113 -13.46 38.14 2.97
CA PRO A 113 -14.40 37.01 2.93
C PRO A 113 -14.55 36.30 1.57
N GLY A 114 -14.08 36.91 0.48
CA GLY A 114 -14.11 36.35 -0.87
C GLY A 114 -12.90 35.51 -1.28
N ILE A 115 -11.85 35.43 -0.43
CA ILE A 115 -10.65 34.64 -0.75
C ILE A 115 -10.93 33.15 -0.50
N PRO A 116 -10.59 32.24 -1.45
CA PRO A 116 -10.65 30.81 -1.24
C PRO A 116 -9.86 30.37 -0.02
N GLN A 117 -10.47 29.54 0.83
CA GLN A 117 -9.85 29.08 2.06
C GLN A 117 -9.07 27.79 1.82
N PRO A 118 -7.85 27.65 2.37
CA PRO A 118 -7.12 26.40 2.28
C PRO A 118 -7.87 25.29 3.02
N ALA A 119 -8.05 24.14 2.37
CA ALA A 119 -8.65 22.96 2.96
C ALA A 119 -7.64 22.23 3.84
N PRO A 120 -8.08 21.51 4.90
CA PRO A 120 -7.18 20.66 5.66
C PRO A 120 -6.63 19.53 4.78
N PRO A 121 -5.31 19.25 4.81
CA PRO A 121 -4.66 18.30 3.90
C PRO A 121 -5.07 16.85 4.15
N VAL A 122 -5.32 16.51 5.42
CA VAL A 122 -5.56 15.14 5.90
C VAL A 122 -6.69 15.15 6.92
N ALA A 123 -7.60 14.18 6.83
CA ALA A 123 -8.65 13.97 7.82
C ALA A 123 -8.07 13.35 9.10
N ALA A 124 -8.64 13.68 10.26
CA ALA A 124 -8.24 13.05 11.52
C ALA A 124 -8.58 11.55 11.48
N GLY A 125 -7.62 10.70 11.82
CA GLY A 125 -7.70 9.24 11.79
C GLY A 125 -7.47 8.62 10.41
N GLU A 126 -7.18 9.40 9.37
CA GLU A 126 -6.96 8.87 8.02
C GLU A 126 -5.69 8.02 7.95
N LEU A 127 -4.58 8.49 8.52
CA LEU A 127 -3.32 7.74 8.52
C LEU A 127 -3.44 6.48 9.37
N THR A 128 -4.12 6.58 10.52
CA THR A 128 -4.46 5.42 11.36
C THR A 128 -5.31 4.39 10.60
N SER A 129 -6.29 4.85 9.80
CA SER A 129 -7.12 3.97 8.98
C SER A 129 -6.31 3.26 7.88
N ILE A 130 -5.44 3.98 7.18
CA ILE A 130 -4.55 3.41 6.16
C ILE A 130 -3.61 2.38 6.80
N ALA A 131 -3.01 2.72 7.94
CA ALA A 131 -2.17 1.81 8.70
C ALA A 131 -2.92 0.52 9.08
N ALA A 132 -4.16 0.63 9.59
CA ALA A 132 -4.97 -0.54 9.92
C ALA A 132 -5.25 -1.43 8.70
N GLN A 133 -5.45 -0.84 7.51
CA GLN A 133 -5.60 -1.60 6.26
C GLN A 133 -4.33 -2.36 5.88
N LEU A 134 -3.15 -1.71 5.99
CA LEU A 134 -1.87 -2.38 5.74
C LEU A 134 -1.64 -3.57 6.69
N ARG A 135 -1.93 -3.40 7.99
CA ARG A 135 -1.85 -4.51 8.97
C ARG A 135 -2.78 -5.65 8.62
N ALA A 136 -4.02 -5.32 8.22
CA ALA A 136 -5.00 -6.33 7.84
C ALA A 136 -4.54 -7.16 6.63
N SER A 137 -3.79 -6.55 5.70
CA SER A 137 -3.19 -7.25 4.56
C SER A 137 -2.06 -8.21 4.95
N GLY A 138 -1.41 -8.05 6.10
CA GLY A 138 -0.22 -8.83 6.49
C GLY A 138 -0.42 -10.35 6.45
N ARG A 139 -1.49 -10.87 7.05
CA ARG A 139 -1.79 -12.32 7.02
C ARG A 139 -2.08 -12.84 5.62
N ALA A 140 -2.84 -12.08 4.84
CA ALA A 140 -3.14 -12.44 3.45
C ALA A 140 -1.87 -12.43 2.60
N ALA A 141 -0.95 -11.51 2.87
CA ALA A 141 0.35 -11.43 2.23
C ALA A 141 1.26 -12.62 2.57
N ASP A 142 1.27 -13.10 3.83
CA ASP A 142 2.00 -14.31 4.19
C ASP A 142 1.43 -15.57 3.50
N THR A 143 0.11 -15.70 3.47
CA THR A 143 -0.56 -16.78 2.72
C THR A 143 -0.19 -16.72 1.24
N PHE A 144 -0.24 -15.54 0.63
CA PHE A 144 0.18 -15.33 -0.75
C PHE A 144 1.66 -15.71 -0.98
N ALA A 145 2.56 -15.37 -0.06
CA ALA A 145 3.97 -15.72 -0.13
C ALA A 145 4.20 -17.25 -0.09
N ASP A 146 3.43 -17.98 0.73
CA ASP A 146 3.47 -19.45 0.77
C ASP A 146 2.99 -20.06 -0.56
N ILE A 147 1.87 -19.59 -1.09
CA ILE A 147 1.32 -20.05 -2.39
C ILE A 147 2.31 -19.79 -3.53
N ARG A 148 2.93 -18.60 -3.55
CA ARG A 148 4.00 -18.27 -4.49
C ARG A 148 5.16 -19.26 -4.40
N ALA A 149 5.65 -19.53 -3.19
CA ALA A 149 6.78 -20.43 -2.97
C ALA A 149 6.46 -21.84 -3.50
N ARG A 150 5.26 -22.34 -3.22
CA ARG A 150 4.78 -23.64 -3.72
C ARG A 150 4.67 -23.66 -5.24
N GLY A 151 3.95 -22.69 -5.81
CA GLY A 151 3.75 -22.57 -7.26
C GLY A 151 5.06 -22.48 -8.04
N THR A 152 6.02 -21.69 -7.55
CA THR A 152 7.34 -21.52 -8.19
C THR A 152 8.27 -22.72 -8.01
N SER A 153 8.04 -23.56 -6.99
CA SER A 153 8.87 -24.76 -6.73
C SER A 153 8.45 -26.00 -7.53
N LEU A 154 7.22 -26.05 -8.04
CA LEU A 154 6.65 -27.23 -8.69
C LEU A 154 7.48 -27.80 -9.84
N PRO A 155 8.02 -27.00 -10.79
CA PRO A 155 8.89 -27.53 -11.84
C PRO A 155 10.11 -28.28 -11.29
N ALA A 156 10.72 -27.77 -10.21
CA ALA A 156 11.86 -28.43 -9.57
C ALA A 156 11.46 -29.72 -8.82
N VAL A 157 10.24 -29.79 -8.28
CA VAL A 157 9.71 -31.02 -7.67
C VAL A 157 9.46 -32.09 -8.73
N LEU A 158 8.89 -31.72 -9.88
CA LEU A 158 8.70 -32.64 -11.00
C LEU A 158 10.05 -33.13 -11.57
N GLU A 159 11.04 -32.24 -11.67
CA GLU A 159 12.40 -32.64 -12.07
C GLU A 159 13.01 -33.66 -11.08
N GLN A 160 12.77 -33.49 -9.77
CA GLN A 160 13.20 -34.47 -8.76
C GLN A 160 12.53 -35.83 -8.94
N ALA A 161 11.24 -35.86 -9.28
CA ALA A 161 10.52 -37.10 -9.58
C ALA A 161 11.14 -37.84 -10.78
N LEU A 162 11.42 -37.12 -11.87
CA LEU A 162 12.06 -37.68 -13.07
C LEU A 162 13.48 -38.19 -12.77
N ARG A 163 14.29 -37.43 -12.02
CA ARG A 163 15.62 -37.89 -11.59
C ARG A 163 15.59 -39.10 -10.65
N ALA A 164 14.51 -39.27 -9.89
CA ALA A 164 14.31 -40.48 -9.08
C ALA A 164 13.96 -41.68 -9.98
N LEU A 165 13.13 -41.48 -11.01
CA LEU A 165 12.85 -42.50 -12.03
C LEU A 165 14.11 -42.96 -12.77
N ASP A 166 14.97 -42.02 -13.20
CA ASP A 166 16.24 -42.33 -13.88
C ASP A 166 17.18 -43.22 -13.04
N ARG A 167 17.07 -43.13 -11.70
CA ARG A 167 17.84 -43.93 -10.75
C ARG A 167 17.13 -45.23 -10.34
N GLY A 168 15.94 -45.50 -10.87
CA GLY A 168 15.09 -46.63 -10.48
C GLY A 168 14.46 -46.51 -9.09
N ALA A 169 14.43 -45.30 -8.51
CA ALA A 169 13.91 -45.04 -7.17
C ALA A 169 12.40 -44.72 -7.20
N LEU A 170 11.57 -45.72 -7.52
CA LEU A 170 10.11 -45.53 -7.73
C LEU A 170 9.36 -44.94 -6.52
N ALA A 171 9.73 -45.35 -5.30
CA ALA A 171 9.10 -44.82 -4.09
C ALA A 171 9.40 -43.32 -3.89
N GLU A 172 10.64 -42.89 -4.16
CA GLU A 172 11.07 -41.49 -4.09
C GLU A 172 10.38 -40.67 -5.19
N ALA A 173 10.27 -41.21 -6.41
CA ALA A 173 9.52 -40.56 -7.50
C ALA A 173 8.03 -40.35 -7.14
N SER A 174 7.39 -41.37 -6.55
CA SER A 174 6.01 -41.30 -6.10
C SER A 174 5.81 -40.24 -5.00
N GLU A 175 6.75 -40.12 -4.06
CA GLU A 175 6.72 -39.09 -3.02
C GLU A 175 6.79 -37.67 -3.62
N HIS A 176 7.69 -37.45 -4.59
CA HIS A 176 7.78 -36.17 -5.28
C HIS A 176 6.51 -35.82 -6.07
N VAL A 177 5.89 -36.79 -6.75
CA VAL A 177 4.60 -36.59 -7.42
C VAL A 177 3.49 -36.25 -6.41
N GLY A 178 3.42 -36.95 -5.28
CA GLY A 178 2.47 -36.66 -4.21
C GLY A 178 2.62 -35.24 -3.67
N LYS A 179 3.87 -34.81 -3.40
CA LYS A 179 4.16 -33.43 -3.02
C LYS A 179 3.73 -32.42 -4.08
N ALA A 180 3.98 -32.70 -5.36
CA ALA A 180 3.57 -31.82 -6.45
C ALA A 180 2.05 -31.67 -6.53
N ARG A 181 1.29 -32.76 -6.30
CA ARG A 181 -0.17 -32.71 -6.19
C ARG A 181 -0.64 -31.85 -5.02
N ASP A 182 -0.04 -32.02 -3.86
CA ASP A 182 -0.40 -31.24 -2.66
C ASP A 182 -0.12 -29.74 -2.85
N ASP A 183 1.05 -29.40 -3.39
CA ASP A 183 1.43 -28.01 -3.67
C ASP A 183 0.55 -27.38 -4.76
N HIS A 184 0.22 -28.13 -5.81
CA HIS A 184 -0.71 -27.69 -6.86
C HIS A 184 -2.13 -27.46 -6.32
N ALA A 185 -2.65 -28.37 -5.50
CA ALA A 185 -3.97 -28.25 -4.89
C ALA A 185 -4.11 -26.99 -4.02
N LEU A 186 -3.04 -26.58 -3.34
CA LEU A 186 -3.02 -25.33 -2.58
C LEU A 186 -3.10 -24.09 -3.49
N VAL A 187 -2.42 -24.10 -4.64
CA VAL A 187 -2.52 -23.01 -5.62
C VAL A 187 -3.91 -22.96 -6.26
N VAL A 188 -4.50 -24.12 -6.57
CA VAL A 188 -5.89 -24.21 -7.07
C VAL A 188 -6.88 -23.65 -6.05
N ALA A 189 -6.74 -24.01 -4.77
CA ALA A 189 -7.63 -23.52 -3.72
C ALA A 189 -7.51 -22.00 -3.49
N TRP A 190 -6.40 -21.39 -3.88
CA TRP A 190 -6.19 -19.95 -3.81
C TRP A 190 -6.81 -19.18 -4.98
N GLU A 191 -7.26 -19.84 -6.05
CA GLU A 191 -7.77 -19.19 -7.26
C GLU A 191 -8.76 -18.06 -6.93
N THR A 192 -8.26 -16.82 -7.01
CA THR A 192 -8.90 -15.59 -6.52
C THR A 192 -9.36 -14.76 -7.72
N ASP A 193 -10.10 -15.39 -8.64
CA ASP A 193 -10.55 -14.80 -9.91
C ASP A 193 -9.40 -14.19 -10.76
N LEU A 194 -8.17 -14.71 -10.59
CA LEU A 194 -7.00 -14.21 -11.33
C LEU A 194 -7.05 -14.74 -12.76
N PRO A 195 -7.19 -13.88 -13.79
CA PRO A 195 -7.51 -14.30 -15.15
C PRO A 195 -6.42 -15.16 -15.80
N THR A 196 -5.17 -15.03 -15.33
CA THR A 196 -4.02 -15.73 -15.91
C THR A 196 -3.66 -17.03 -15.18
N LEU A 197 -4.09 -17.20 -13.92
CA LEU A 197 -3.77 -18.39 -13.11
C LEU A 197 -4.32 -19.71 -13.69
N PRO A 198 -5.54 -19.76 -14.26
CA PRO A 198 -6.11 -21.00 -14.82
C PRO A 198 -5.24 -21.66 -15.89
N ILE A 199 -4.49 -20.87 -16.67
CA ILE A 199 -3.58 -21.38 -17.71
C ILE A 199 -2.49 -22.21 -17.06
N TRP A 200 -1.84 -21.67 -16.02
CA TRP A 200 -0.79 -22.38 -15.29
C TRP A 200 -1.35 -23.59 -14.54
N ILE A 201 -2.53 -23.46 -13.91
CA ILE A 201 -3.19 -24.56 -13.18
C ILE A 201 -3.39 -25.77 -14.12
N ALA A 202 -3.96 -25.54 -15.30
CA ALA A 202 -4.26 -26.61 -16.25
C ALA A 202 -2.99 -27.27 -16.79
N THR A 203 -1.97 -26.49 -17.16
CA THR A 203 -0.70 -27.06 -17.67
C THR A 203 0.03 -27.85 -16.59
N MET A 204 0.12 -27.35 -15.36
CA MET A 204 0.79 -28.08 -14.28
C MET A 204 0.03 -29.33 -13.88
N ASP A 205 -1.31 -29.33 -13.87
CA ASP A 205 -2.09 -30.53 -13.61
C ASP A 205 -1.82 -31.63 -14.65
N ALA A 206 -1.74 -31.26 -15.93
CA ALA A 206 -1.39 -32.17 -17.01
C ALA A 206 0.05 -32.72 -16.85
N MET A 207 1.02 -31.86 -16.55
CA MET A 207 2.41 -32.28 -16.33
C MET A 207 2.55 -33.22 -15.13
N ILE A 208 1.91 -32.92 -13.99
CA ILE A 208 1.92 -33.79 -12.81
C ILE A 208 1.27 -35.13 -13.15
N SER A 209 0.16 -35.12 -13.90
CA SER A 209 -0.54 -36.34 -14.33
C SER A 209 0.32 -37.21 -15.24
N ALA A 210 1.04 -36.62 -16.20
CA ALA A 210 1.95 -37.35 -17.07
C ALA A 210 3.10 -38.00 -16.27
N VAL A 211 3.75 -37.26 -15.36
CA VAL A 211 4.79 -37.85 -14.50
C VAL A 211 4.24 -38.98 -13.62
N GLN A 212 3.04 -38.80 -13.07
CA GLN A 212 2.37 -39.85 -12.30
C GLN A 212 2.17 -41.13 -13.14
N GLN A 213 1.72 -41.00 -14.38
CA GLN A 213 1.56 -42.13 -15.30
C GLN A 213 2.90 -42.82 -15.63
N ILE A 214 3.99 -42.06 -15.80
CA ILE A 214 5.34 -42.64 -15.98
C ILE A 214 5.71 -43.49 -14.76
N VAL A 215 5.50 -42.97 -13.54
CA VAL A 215 5.80 -43.69 -12.30
C VAL A 215 5.00 -44.98 -12.18
N GLU A 216 3.68 -44.91 -12.43
CA GLU A 216 2.77 -46.06 -12.36
C GLU A 216 3.14 -47.13 -13.39
N ALA A 217 3.30 -46.74 -14.66
CA ALA A 217 3.66 -47.67 -15.75
C ALA A 217 5.03 -48.33 -15.54
N THR A 218 6.01 -47.58 -15.03
CA THR A 218 7.33 -48.14 -14.70
C THR A 218 7.24 -49.16 -13.56
N GLY A 219 6.40 -48.89 -12.55
CA GLY A 219 6.14 -49.82 -11.45
C GLY A 219 5.46 -51.12 -11.88
N ASP A 220 4.54 -51.03 -12.85
CA ASP A 220 3.83 -52.17 -13.42
C ASP A 220 4.64 -52.92 -14.49
N GLY A 221 5.78 -52.35 -14.92
CA GLY A 221 6.63 -52.90 -15.98
C GLY A 221 6.06 -52.72 -17.40
N ASP A 222 5.11 -51.79 -17.57
CA ASP A 222 4.54 -51.43 -18.86
C ASP A 222 5.40 -50.36 -19.55
N GLU A 223 6.44 -50.82 -20.27
CA GLU A 223 7.37 -49.94 -20.98
C GLU A 223 6.68 -49.10 -22.06
N ALA A 224 5.62 -49.62 -22.71
CA ALA A 224 4.92 -48.89 -23.76
C ALA A 224 4.14 -47.71 -23.18
N ALA A 225 3.40 -47.93 -22.08
CA ALA A 225 2.68 -46.87 -21.39
C ALA A 225 3.63 -45.82 -20.78
N ALA A 226 4.79 -46.25 -20.27
CA ALA A 226 5.79 -45.34 -19.73
C ALA A 226 6.37 -44.41 -20.83
N ILE A 227 6.62 -44.93 -22.03
CA ILE A 227 7.09 -44.14 -23.18
C ILE A 227 6.01 -43.17 -23.65
N GLU A 228 4.75 -43.61 -23.77
CA GLU A 228 3.63 -42.74 -24.17
C GLU A 228 3.46 -41.56 -23.21
N ALA A 229 3.49 -41.80 -21.90
CA ALA A 229 3.40 -40.75 -20.89
C ALA A 229 4.63 -39.83 -20.88
N ALA A 230 5.82 -40.34 -21.20
CA ALA A 230 7.03 -39.53 -21.35
C ALA A 230 6.98 -38.61 -22.57
N ASP A 231 6.43 -39.09 -23.69
CA ASP A 231 6.21 -38.28 -24.89
C ASP A 231 5.18 -37.17 -24.63
N GLU A 232 4.09 -37.48 -23.90
CA GLU A 232 3.11 -36.47 -23.46
C GLU A 232 3.76 -35.41 -22.56
N PHE A 233 4.53 -35.83 -21.55
CA PHE A 233 5.28 -34.91 -20.70
C PHE A 233 6.25 -34.02 -21.51
N GLY A 234 6.93 -34.60 -22.51
CA GLY A 234 7.81 -33.87 -23.42
C GLY A 234 7.07 -32.77 -24.19
N ALA A 235 5.91 -33.10 -24.75
CA ALA A 235 5.07 -32.11 -25.46
C ALA A 235 4.56 -30.99 -24.53
N LEU A 236 4.16 -31.32 -23.30
CA LEU A 236 3.74 -30.33 -22.31
C LEU A 236 4.90 -29.44 -21.84
N SER A 237 6.11 -30.00 -21.78
CA SER A 237 7.32 -29.26 -21.37
C SER A 237 7.70 -28.16 -22.37
N ASP A 238 7.42 -28.36 -23.66
CA ASP A 238 7.61 -27.32 -24.68
C ASP A 238 6.71 -26.10 -24.41
N ASP A 239 5.52 -26.32 -23.85
CA ASP A 239 4.55 -25.29 -23.48
C ASP A 239 4.76 -24.72 -22.05
N ALA A 240 5.61 -25.33 -21.23
CA ALA A 240 5.84 -24.93 -19.83
C ALA A 240 6.28 -23.47 -19.69
N GLY A 241 7.05 -22.94 -20.67
CA GLY A 241 7.45 -21.53 -20.67
C GLY A 241 6.27 -20.54 -20.78
N THR A 242 5.15 -20.95 -21.36
CA THR A 242 3.90 -20.16 -21.37
C THR A 242 3.19 -20.23 -20.03
N ALA A 243 3.11 -21.42 -19.43
CA ALA A 243 2.58 -21.59 -18.07
C ALA A 243 3.37 -20.75 -17.04
N ASP A 244 4.69 -20.75 -17.09
CA ASP A 244 5.55 -19.97 -16.19
C ASP A 244 5.37 -18.45 -16.37
N ARG A 245 5.09 -17.98 -17.59
CA ARG A 245 4.71 -16.59 -17.82
C ARG A 245 3.35 -16.30 -17.19
N ALA A 246 2.38 -17.18 -17.37
CA ALA A 246 1.05 -17.03 -16.80
C ALA A 246 1.10 -16.98 -15.26
N LEU A 247 1.88 -17.85 -14.61
CA LEU A 247 2.10 -17.80 -13.17
C LEU A 247 2.71 -16.47 -12.73
N ARG A 248 3.76 -15.98 -13.41
CA ARG A 248 4.38 -14.69 -13.05
C ARG A 248 3.41 -13.51 -13.16
N ILE A 249 2.53 -13.52 -14.16
CA ILE A 249 1.49 -12.50 -14.30
C ILE A 249 0.48 -12.63 -13.15
N ALA A 250 -0.05 -13.84 -12.91
CA ALA A 250 -0.99 -14.10 -11.82
C ALA A 250 -0.44 -13.70 -10.44
N LEU A 251 0.83 -13.99 -10.17
CA LEU A 251 1.50 -13.58 -8.94
C LEU A 251 1.63 -12.05 -8.85
N SER A 252 1.88 -11.36 -9.97
CA SER A 252 1.93 -9.90 -9.99
C SER A 252 0.55 -9.27 -9.75
N GLU A 253 -0.50 -9.86 -10.33
CA GLU A 253 -1.91 -9.47 -10.12
C GLU A 253 -2.31 -9.65 -8.66
N GLY A 254 -2.09 -10.86 -8.11
CA GLY A 254 -2.41 -11.20 -6.73
C GLY A 254 -1.65 -10.37 -5.70
N GLY A 255 -0.33 -10.21 -5.88
CA GLY A 255 0.49 -9.41 -4.96
C GLY A 255 0.12 -7.93 -4.95
N SER A 256 -0.22 -7.36 -6.11
CA SER A 256 -0.67 -5.97 -6.21
C SER A 256 -2.01 -5.75 -5.51
N ALA A 257 -2.96 -6.67 -5.65
CA ALA A 257 -4.29 -6.55 -5.04
C ALA A 257 -4.26 -6.42 -3.51
N LEU A 258 -3.25 -7.00 -2.85
CA LEU A 258 -3.12 -7.00 -1.38
C LEU A 258 -2.73 -5.63 -0.80
N THR A 259 -2.02 -4.80 -1.58
CA THR A 259 -1.42 -3.55 -1.09
C THR A 259 -1.83 -2.31 -1.88
N ALA A 260 -2.44 -2.46 -3.07
CA ALA A 260 -2.81 -1.36 -3.94
C ALA A 260 -3.71 -0.32 -3.26
N ALA A 261 -4.83 -0.75 -2.67
CA ALA A 261 -5.80 0.15 -2.06
C ALA A 261 -5.21 1.04 -0.94
N PRO A 262 -4.52 0.49 0.10
CA PRO A 262 -3.92 1.36 1.11
C PRO A 262 -2.78 2.24 0.57
N LEU A 263 -1.99 1.76 -0.40
CA LEU A 263 -0.93 2.58 -1.01
C LEU A 263 -1.47 3.73 -1.87
N GLU A 264 -2.55 3.51 -2.61
CA GLU A 264 -3.23 4.55 -3.38
C GLU A 264 -3.81 5.64 -2.46
N ARG A 265 -4.42 5.25 -1.34
CA ARG A 265 -4.90 6.18 -0.32
C ARG A 265 -3.76 6.98 0.30
N LEU A 266 -2.64 6.34 0.60
CA LEU A 266 -1.45 7.02 1.14
C LEU A 266 -0.87 8.01 0.14
N ALA A 267 -0.74 7.62 -1.13
CA ALA A 267 -0.27 8.49 -2.20
C ALA A 267 -1.20 9.71 -2.38
N THR A 268 -2.52 9.48 -2.37
CA THR A 268 -3.53 10.55 -2.41
C THR A 268 -3.38 11.52 -1.24
N THR A 269 -3.15 10.99 -0.04
CA THR A 269 -2.95 11.79 1.18
C THR A 269 -1.70 12.68 1.08
N ILE A 270 -0.61 12.15 0.53
CA ILE A 270 0.63 12.91 0.31
C ILE A 270 0.42 13.99 -0.76
N GLY A 271 -0.29 13.66 -1.84
CA GLY A 271 -0.70 14.66 -2.85
C GLY A 271 -1.47 15.81 -2.22
N ALA A 272 -2.44 15.53 -1.34
CA ALA A 272 -3.22 16.56 -0.66
C ALA A 272 -2.38 17.44 0.30
N ILE A 273 -1.32 16.89 0.91
CA ILE A 273 -0.36 17.67 1.72
C ILE A 273 0.41 18.63 0.82
N GLU A 274 0.93 18.16 -0.32
CA GLU A 274 1.68 18.99 -1.28
C GLU A 274 0.80 20.08 -1.91
N ASP A 275 -0.44 19.75 -2.29
CA ASP A 275 -1.41 20.72 -2.80
C ASP A 275 -1.73 21.80 -1.77
N SER A 276 -1.89 21.41 -0.50
CA SER A 276 -2.10 22.36 0.60
C SER A 276 -0.87 23.25 0.80
N ARG A 277 0.35 22.72 0.67
CA ARG A 277 1.59 23.49 0.78
C ARG A 277 1.70 24.52 -0.35
N ALA A 278 1.40 24.11 -1.58
CA ALA A 278 1.36 25.01 -2.73
C ALA A 278 0.32 26.13 -2.57
N ALA A 279 -0.88 25.79 -2.09
CA ALA A 279 -1.93 26.77 -1.84
C ALA A 279 -1.52 27.81 -0.77
N VAL A 280 -0.91 27.37 0.33
CA VAL A 280 -0.42 28.28 1.38
C VAL A 280 0.72 29.17 0.88
N ALA A 281 1.65 28.62 0.09
CA ALA A 281 2.75 29.40 -0.49
C ALA A 281 2.24 30.50 -1.44
N ALA A 282 1.23 30.19 -2.27
CA ALA A 282 0.61 31.19 -3.14
C ALA A 282 -0.05 32.34 -2.35
N ILE A 283 -0.69 32.02 -1.21
CA ILE A 283 -1.28 33.03 -0.31
C ILE A 283 -0.19 33.93 0.30
N ASP A 284 0.94 33.35 0.74
CA ASP A 284 2.05 34.12 1.30
C ASP A 284 2.69 35.06 0.27
N GLU A 285 2.82 34.60 -0.98
CA GLU A 285 3.32 35.41 -2.09
C GLU A 285 2.35 36.56 -2.45
N GLU A 286 1.05 36.29 -2.55
CA GLU A 286 0.03 37.29 -2.89
C GLU A 286 -0.06 38.40 -1.83
N VAL A 287 0.07 38.06 -0.55
CA VAL A 287 0.05 39.04 0.56
C VAL A 287 1.40 39.75 0.74
N GLY A 288 2.47 39.23 0.14
CA GLY A 288 3.81 39.80 0.18
C GLY A 288 4.10 40.87 -0.88
N GLN A 289 3.25 40.98 -1.92
CA GLN A 289 3.34 41.96 -3.01
C GLN A 289 2.64 43.28 -2.67
#